data_AF-A0A1Z4RAA1-F1
#
_entry.id   AF-A0A1Z4RAA1-F1
#
_cell.length_a   1.000
_cell.length_b   1.000
_cell.length_c   1.000
_cell.angle_alpha   90.00
_cell.angle_beta   90.00
_cell.angle_gamma   90.00
#
_symmetry.space_group_name_H-M   'P 1'
#
loop_
_entity.id
_entity.type
_entity.pdbx_description
1 polymer ?
#
loop_
_entity_poly.entity_id
_entity_poly.type
_entity_poly.pdbx_seq_one_letter_code
_entity_poly.pdbx_strand_id
1 'polypeptide(L)'
;MTKTTFTNGTAVTPEFLNAINNPVFDDADFDGHFPRITDADLSSSPGNVKPEWQAFRDTLKVSAGTGLSASYLGGAIILPSGETSTIAPATVSLTNNATNYVYVRSTGVVEVGLFLPSRCIPLAKIVTVAGAISGAVIDLRPRFAITPLANAIKVFGGSGDEGDYNLASGSATLDRGFYYYRNFTVAAGATLTISPFARIFCSGTVSIAGTVNISQFSSGGTSFSTQVIGNIGGLPGSGPGGGSGSSPTGGQAYNYAATPYGSGGGSGFLSITSGSGAIAPGGRGNGGIWIEAAGAVSVSGAINARGENGGVGSVSGVGSSSGGGGGSGGLVLISSLTSITLTGAASIDVRGGNGGNGVGNGDGGGGGGGGQVVLISPTITTTATIQLTGGSKGTTAGTGSVGGGSGGGFGGAGGGQSAGSNGQLITRNILPVGN
;
A
#
# COMPACT_ATOMS: atom_id res chain seq x y z
N MET A 1 17.55 -49.33 -32.78
CA MET A 1 17.48 -50.58 -33.58
C MET A 1 17.53 -50.18 -35.03
N THR A 2 18.51 -50.63 -35.80
CA THR A 2 18.60 -50.30 -37.23
C THR A 2 17.27 -50.57 -37.94
N LYS A 3 16.86 -49.67 -38.82
CA LYS A 3 15.63 -49.78 -39.61
C LYS A 3 15.46 -51.16 -40.26
N THR A 4 14.32 -51.79 -40.05
CA THR A 4 14.04 -53.13 -40.58
C THR A 4 13.91 -53.06 -42.10
N THR A 5 14.73 -53.84 -42.80
CA THR A 5 14.63 -54.01 -44.26
C THR A 5 13.76 -55.21 -44.57
N PHE A 6 12.56 -54.98 -45.14
CA PHE A 6 11.65 -56.06 -45.50
C PHE A 6 12.12 -56.77 -46.78
N THR A 7 12.26 -58.09 -46.70
CA THR A 7 12.41 -58.98 -47.86
C THR A 7 11.22 -59.95 -47.91
N ASN A 8 11.01 -60.60 -49.06
CA ASN A 8 9.89 -61.53 -49.20
C ASN A 8 9.95 -62.64 -48.13
N GLY A 9 8.89 -62.80 -47.35
CA GLY A 9 8.82 -63.73 -46.22
C GLY A 9 9.29 -63.17 -44.87
N THR A 10 9.69 -61.89 -44.78
CA THR A 10 10.01 -61.24 -43.50
C THR A 10 8.76 -61.14 -42.64
N ALA A 11 8.80 -61.69 -41.42
CA ALA A 11 7.70 -61.62 -40.48
C ALA A 11 7.59 -60.21 -39.89
N VAL A 12 6.39 -59.64 -39.90
CA VAL A 12 6.09 -58.37 -39.24
C VAL A 12 5.94 -58.62 -37.75
N THR A 13 6.79 -58.01 -36.92
CA THR A 13 6.72 -58.20 -35.46
C THR A 13 5.81 -57.15 -34.79
N PRO A 14 5.26 -57.46 -33.60
CA PRO A 14 4.53 -56.48 -32.80
C PRO A 14 5.36 -55.24 -32.46
N GLU A 15 6.66 -55.37 -32.24
CA GLU A 15 7.56 -54.26 -31.92
C GLU A 15 7.66 -53.28 -33.09
N PHE A 16 7.80 -53.78 -34.32
CA PHE A 16 7.78 -52.95 -35.52
C PHE A 16 6.44 -52.21 -35.68
N LEU A 17 5.32 -52.91 -35.51
CA LEU A 17 3.98 -52.30 -35.62
C LEU A 17 3.77 -51.22 -34.54
N ASN A 18 4.22 -51.48 -33.32
CA ASN A 18 4.14 -50.52 -32.22
C ASN A 18 5.02 -49.29 -32.48
N ALA A 19 6.20 -49.47 -33.07
CA ALA A 19 7.10 -48.39 -33.43
C ALA A 19 6.51 -47.50 -34.55
N ILE A 20 5.94 -48.10 -35.60
CA ILE A 20 5.34 -47.33 -36.72
C ILE A 20 4.04 -46.61 -36.31
N ASN A 21 3.25 -47.19 -35.39
CA ASN A 21 2.03 -46.55 -34.88
C ASN A 21 2.31 -45.36 -33.94
N ASN A 22 3.55 -45.20 -33.45
CA ASN A 22 3.96 -44.11 -32.56
C ASN A 22 5.22 -43.43 -33.12
N PRO A 23 5.08 -42.65 -34.21
CA PRO A 23 6.23 -42.08 -34.88
C PRO A 23 7.00 -41.09 -33.99
N VAL A 24 8.32 -41.13 -34.06
CA VAL A 24 9.25 -40.18 -33.41
C VAL A 24 10.00 -39.41 -34.49
N PHE A 25 10.03 -38.08 -34.40
CA PHE A 25 10.70 -37.21 -35.38
C PHE A 25 12.00 -36.66 -34.80
N ASP A 26 13.11 -37.39 -34.96
CA ASP A 26 14.39 -37.08 -34.31
C ASP A 26 15.66 -37.30 -35.17
N ASP A 27 15.49 -37.55 -36.48
CA ASP A 27 16.56 -37.82 -37.45
C ASP A 27 17.30 -39.17 -37.25
N ALA A 28 16.82 -40.06 -36.37
CA ALA A 28 17.41 -41.38 -36.19
C ALA A 28 16.94 -42.38 -37.26
N ASP A 29 17.83 -43.29 -37.69
CA ASP A 29 17.52 -44.33 -38.69
C ASP A 29 17.06 -45.65 -38.04
N PHE A 30 15.97 -45.57 -37.28
CA PHE A 30 15.35 -46.69 -36.58
C PHE A 30 13.88 -46.87 -37.01
N ASP A 31 13.31 -48.06 -36.78
CA ASP A 31 11.87 -48.26 -37.04
C ASP A 31 11.01 -47.32 -36.20
N GLY A 32 10.01 -46.70 -36.81
CA GLY A 32 9.19 -45.68 -36.16
C GLY A 32 9.85 -44.30 -36.03
N HIS A 33 11.13 -44.15 -36.38
CA HIS A 33 11.81 -42.87 -36.38
C HIS A 33 11.83 -42.26 -37.79
N PHE A 34 11.59 -40.95 -37.86
CA PHE A 34 11.50 -40.18 -39.09
C PHE A 34 12.40 -38.93 -39.01
N PRO A 35 12.83 -38.39 -40.16
CA PRO A 35 13.49 -37.08 -40.19
C PRO A 35 12.61 -36.02 -39.52
N ARG A 36 13.24 -35.06 -38.84
CA ARG A 36 12.52 -33.94 -38.24
C ARG A 36 11.70 -33.20 -39.30
N ILE A 37 10.46 -32.90 -38.95
CA ILE A 37 9.59 -32.09 -39.80
C ILE A 37 10.19 -30.68 -39.90
N THR A 38 10.54 -30.29 -41.12
CA THR A 38 11.01 -28.95 -41.45
C THR A 38 9.86 -28.08 -41.95
N ASP A 39 10.09 -26.77 -42.08
CA ASP A 39 9.10 -25.85 -42.67
C ASP A 39 8.76 -26.19 -44.13
N ALA A 40 9.65 -26.88 -44.84
CA ALA A 40 9.44 -27.32 -46.23
C ALA A 40 8.48 -28.51 -46.32
N ASP A 41 8.36 -29.30 -45.26
CA ASP A 41 7.47 -30.46 -45.19
C ASP A 41 6.02 -30.04 -44.87
N LEU A 42 5.81 -28.80 -44.41
CA LEU A 42 4.50 -28.27 -44.06
C LEU A 42 3.82 -27.59 -45.26
N SER A 43 2.60 -28.02 -45.57
CA SER A 43 1.79 -27.46 -46.65
C SER A 43 1.49 -25.97 -46.44
N SER A 44 1.64 -25.19 -47.51
CA SER A 44 1.28 -23.76 -47.53
C SER A 44 -0.18 -23.53 -47.95
N SER A 45 -0.95 -24.59 -48.21
CA SER A 45 -2.37 -24.46 -48.58
C SER A 45 -3.21 -24.00 -47.38
N PRO A 46 -4.20 -23.12 -47.58
CA PRO A 46 -5.10 -22.66 -46.51
C PRO A 46 -5.73 -23.80 -45.71
N GLY A 47 -5.88 -23.62 -44.39
CA GLY A 47 -6.40 -24.63 -43.46
C GLY A 47 -5.38 -25.66 -42.96
N ASN A 48 -4.10 -25.50 -43.32
CA ASN A 48 -3.00 -26.28 -42.74
C ASN A 48 -2.26 -25.51 -41.66
N VAL A 49 -1.50 -26.26 -40.83
CA VAL A 49 -0.78 -25.74 -39.67
C VAL A 49 0.15 -24.57 -39.99
N LYS A 50 0.83 -24.57 -41.15
CA LYS A 50 1.80 -23.52 -41.49
C LYS A 50 1.12 -22.17 -41.75
N PRO A 51 0.14 -22.04 -42.65
CA PRO A 51 -0.63 -20.81 -42.80
C PRO A 51 -1.36 -20.36 -41.53
N GLU A 52 -1.92 -21.29 -40.75
CA GLU A 52 -2.61 -20.96 -39.49
C GLU A 52 -1.64 -20.41 -38.44
N TRP A 53 -0.49 -21.05 -38.26
CA TRP A 53 0.56 -20.56 -37.36
C TRP A 53 1.12 -19.22 -37.83
N GLN A 54 1.32 -19.03 -39.13
CA GLN A 54 1.76 -17.75 -39.68
C GLN A 54 0.73 -16.64 -39.44
N ALA A 55 -0.56 -16.92 -39.64
CA ALA A 55 -1.64 -15.98 -39.36
C ALA A 55 -1.71 -15.61 -37.87
N PHE A 56 -1.59 -16.61 -36.98
CA PHE A 56 -1.50 -16.38 -35.54
C PHE A 56 -0.27 -15.54 -35.17
N ARG A 57 0.92 -15.94 -35.62
CA ARG A 57 2.19 -15.23 -35.37
C ARG A 57 2.17 -13.81 -35.90
N ASP A 58 1.56 -13.57 -37.06
CA ASP A 58 1.55 -12.28 -37.73
C ASP A 58 0.36 -11.40 -37.32
N THR A 59 -0.46 -11.85 -36.36
CA THR A 59 -1.52 -11.03 -35.74
C THR A 59 -0.96 -9.71 -35.18
N LEU A 60 -1.53 -8.58 -35.61
CA LEU A 60 -1.05 -7.22 -35.28
C LEU A 60 0.40 -6.91 -35.70
N LYS A 61 0.99 -7.69 -36.60
CA LYS A 61 2.33 -7.41 -37.09
C LYS A 61 2.37 -6.08 -37.82
N VAL A 62 3.35 -5.25 -37.46
CA VAL A 62 3.59 -3.96 -38.10
C VAL A 62 4.59 -4.14 -39.24
N SER A 63 4.32 -3.52 -40.38
CA SER A 63 5.16 -3.49 -41.56
C SER A 63 5.42 -2.05 -42.00
N ALA A 64 6.56 -1.81 -42.65
CA ALA A 64 6.88 -0.49 -43.19
C ALA A 64 5.91 -0.14 -44.33
N GLY A 65 5.34 1.06 -44.28
CA GLY A 65 4.57 1.65 -45.38
C GLY A 65 5.45 2.52 -46.28
N THR A 66 4.82 3.35 -47.10
CA THR A 66 5.52 4.37 -47.89
C THR A 66 5.63 5.68 -47.11
N GLY A 67 6.75 6.39 -47.26
CA GLY A 67 6.99 7.67 -46.57
C GLY A 67 6.99 7.53 -45.04
N LEU A 68 6.15 8.35 -44.38
CA LEU A 68 5.97 8.37 -42.92
C LEU A 68 4.72 7.58 -42.50
N SER A 69 4.51 6.39 -43.07
CA SER A 69 3.41 5.52 -42.69
C SER A 69 3.89 4.11 -42.35
N ALA A 70 3.19 3.45 -41.45
CA ALA A 70 3.33 2.02 -41.18
C ALA A 70 1.97 1.35 -41.26
N SER A 71 1.91 0.11 -41.75
CA SER A 71 0.70 -0.71 -41.76
C SER A 71 0.78 -1.76 -40.66
N TYR A 72 -0.37 -2.17 -40.15
CA TYR A 72 -0.45 -3.29 -39.21
C TYR A 72 -1.57 -4.25 -39.62
N LEU A 73 -1.35 -5.54 -39.41
CA LEU A 73 -2.36 -6.58 -39.65
C LEU A 73 -3.44 -6.54 -38.57
N GLY A 74 -4.63 -7.07 -38.87
CA GLY A 74 -5.69 -7.19 -37.87
C GLY A 74 -5.46 -8.34 -36.90
N GLY A 75 -6.34 -8.43 -35.90
CA GLY A 75 -6.49 -9.63 -35.07
C GLY A 75 -7.18 -9.35 -33.74
N ALA A 76 -7.21 -10.36 -32.87
CA ALA A 76 -7.85 -10.29 -31.57
C ALA A 76 -6.81 -10.33 -30.44
N ILE A 77 -6.99 -9.48 -29.43
CA ILE A 77 -6.14 -9.43 -28.24
C ILE A 77 -7.00 -9.37 -26.99
N ILE A 78 -6.47 -9.84 -25.87
CA ILE A 78 -7.07 -9.62 -24.55
C ILE A 78 -6.50 -8.32 -24.00
N LEU A 79 -7.37 -7.33 -23.77
CA LEU A 79 -7.01 -6.04 -23.18
C LEU A 79 -6.63 -6.19 -21.71
N PRO A 80 -5.96 -5.19 -21.12
CA PRO A 80 -5.69 -5.16 -19.67
C PRO A 80 -6.95 -5.26 -18.80
N SER A 81 -8.15 -4.98 -19.33
CA SER A 81 -9.44 -5.19 -18.64
C SER A 81 -9.84 -6.67 -18.54
N GLY A 82 -9.21 -7.56 -19.32
CA GLY A 82 -9.64 -8.95 -19.50
C GLY A 82 -10.61 -9.15 -20.67
N GLU A 83 -11.07 -8.08 -21.31
CA GLU A 83 -11.96 -8.17 -22.48
C GLU A 83 -11.18 -8.48 -23.76
N THR A 84 -11.75 -9.30 -24.63
CA THR A 84 -11.20 -9.53 -25.98
C THR A 84 -11.59 -8.37 -26.89
N SER A 85 -10.60 -7.70 -27.49
CA SER A 85 -10.79 -6.65 -28.50
C SER A 85 -10.35 -7.15 -29.87
N THR A 86 -11.20 -6.93 -30.88
CA THR A 86 -10.88 -7.21 -32.27
C THR A 86 -10.46 -5.92 -32.97
N ILE A 87 -9.28 -5.93 -33.55
CA ILE A 87 -8.66 -4.78 -34.20
C ILE A 87 -8.60 -5.05 -35.70
N ALA A 88 -9.19 -4.16 -36.48
CA ALA A 88 -9.10 -4.20 -37.94
C ALA A 88 -7.71 -3.75 -38.43
N PRO A 89 -7.18 -4.32 -39.52
CA PRO A 89 -5.94 -3.85 -40.13
C PRO A 89 -6.08 -2.38 -40.55
N ALA A 90 -5.05 -1.58 -40.33
CA ALA A 90 -5.02 -0.20 -40.80
C ALA A 90 -3.59 0.33 -41.02
N THR A 91 -3.50 1.62 -41.33
CA THR A 91 -2.24 2.35 -41.41
C THR A 91 -2.18 3.42 -40.33
N VAL A 92 -0.98 3.70 -39.84
CA VAL A 92 -0.70 4.76 -38.88
C VAL A 92 0.33 5.73 -39.44
N SER A 93 0.18 7.00 -39.08
CA SER A 93 1.15 8.05 -39.43
C SER A 93 2.28 8.09 -38.41
N LEU A 94 3.51 8.27 -38.89
CA LEU A 94 4.72 8.35 -38.09
C LEU A 94 5.21 9.79 -37.99
N THR A 95 5.78 10.14 -36.84
CA THR A 95 6.47 11.43 -36.67
C THR A 95 7.79 11.38 -37.44
N ASN A 96 8.10 12.44 -38.20
CA ASN A 96 9.37 12.55 -38.93
C ASN A 96 10.55 12.76 -37.96
N ASN A 97 11.74 12.28 -38.33
CA ASN A 97 12.98 12.45 -37.56
C ASN A 97 12.85 12.00 -36.10
N ALA A 98 12.18 10.88 -35.85
CA ALA A 98 11.86 10.43 -34.50
C ALA A 98 11.92 8.90 -34.36
N THR A 99 12.05 8.45 -33.10
CA THR A 99 11.73 7.07 -32.74
C THR A 99 10.25 6.97 -32.41
N ASN A 100 9.51 6.21 -33.21
CA ASN A 100 8.09 5.99 -33.08
C ASN A 100 7.84 4.60 -32.48
N TYR A 101 6.90 4.52 -31.54
CA TYR A 101 6.40 3.30 -30.97
C TYR A 101 4.96 3.10 -31.41
N VAL A 102 4.68 1.98 -32.07
CA VAL A 102 3.31 1.55 -32.40
C VAL A 102 2.85 0.63 -31.28
N TYR A 103 1.71 0.92 -30.68
CA TYR A 103 1.19 0.14 -29.54
C TYR A 103 -0.33 0.11 -29.56
N VAL A 104 -0.91 -0.89 -28.89
CA VAL A 104 -2.35 -0.91 -28.58
C VAL A 104 -2.58 -0.32 -27.20
N ARG A 105 -3.44 0.69 -27.11
CA ARG A 105 -3.85 1.32 -25.85
C ARG A 105 -4.75 0.38 -25.04
N SER A 106 -4.93 0.67 -23.75
CA SER A 106 -5.87 -0.08 -22.90
C SER A 106 -7.33 -0.05 -23.40
N THR A 107 -7.67 0.85 -24.33
CA THR A 107 -8.98 0.96 -24.98
C THR A 107 -9.12 0.08 -26.23
N GLY A 108 -8.07 -0.63 -26.64
CA GLY A 108 -8.06 -1.45 -27.87
C GLY A 108 -7.76 -0.69 -29.16
N VAL A 109 -7.42 0.60 -29.08
CA VAL A 109 -7.03 1.41 -30.25
C VAL A 109 -5.52 1.31 -30.49
N VAL A 110 -5.11 1.15 -31.75
CA VAL A 110 -3.70 1.23 -32.17
C VAL A 110 -3.30 2.69 -32.32
N GLU A 111 -2.25 3.11 -31.62
CA GLU A 111 -1.71 4.46 -31.64
C GLU A 111 -0.20 4.47 -31.93
N VAL A 112 0.32 5.64 -32.29
CA VAL A 112 1.76 5.91 -32.42
C VAL A 112 2.15 6.99 -31.43
N GLY A 113 3.20 6.76 -30.66
CA GLY A 113 3.77 7.72 -29.74
C GLY A 113 5.30 7.75 -29.76
N LEU A 114 5.88 8.79 -29.18
CA LEU A 114 7.34 8.89 -29.01
C LEU A 114 7.83 8.09 -27.78
N PHE A 115 6.90 7.67 -26.92
CA PHE A 115 7.14 6.86 -25.72
C PHE A 115 6.02 5.81 -25.59
N LEU A 116 6.31 4.67 -24.95
CA LEU A 116 5.31 3.66 -24.61
C LEU A 116 4.53 4.09 -23.34
N PRO A 117 3.18 4.09 -23.35
CA PRO A 117 2.40 4.27 -22.13
C PRO A 117 2.63 3.15 -21.12
N SER A 118 2.42 3.44 -19.83
CA SER A 118 2.51 2.45 -18.74
C SER A 118 1.52 1.29 -18.88
N ARG A 119 0.43 1.47 -19.65
CA ARG A 119 -0.57 0.44 -19.94
C ARG A 119 -0.83 0.36 -21.44
N CYS A 120 -0.01 -0.43 -22.13
CA CYS A 120 -0.18 -0.72 -23.55
C CYS A 120 0.34 -2.11 -23.91
N ILE A 121 0.01 -2.57 -25.12
CA ILE A 121 0.64 -3.74 -25.75
C ILE A 121 1.56 -3.21 -26.86
N PRO A 122 2.89 -3.25 -26.69
CA PRO A 122 3.80 -2.75 -27.71
C PRO A 122 3.76 -3.65 -28.94
N LEU A 123 3.70 -3.03 -30.13
CA LEU A 123 3.68 -3.73 -31.41
C LEU A 123 5.01 -3.59 -32.13
N ALA A 124 5.52 -2.37 -32.29
CA ALA A 124 6.78 -2.14 -33.00
C ALA A 124 7.49 -0.84 -32.61
N LYS A 125 8.80 -0.81 -32.86
CA LYS A 125 9.63 0.40 -32.85
C LYS A 125 10.11 0.71 -34.26
N ILE A 126 9.92 1.97 -34.68
CA ILE A 126 10.23 2.46 -36.03
C ILE A 126 11.00 3.77 -35.92
N VAL A 127 12.17 3.85 -36.55
CA VAL A 127 12.95 5.09 -36.64
C VAL A 127 12.69 5.73 -38.00
N THR A 128 12.46 7.04 -38.03
CA THR A 128 12.26 7.81 -39.27
C THR A 128 13.36 8.86 -39.40
N VAL A 129 13.81 9.12 -40.63
CA VAL A 129 14.77 10.18 -40.98
C VAL A 129 14.41 10.74 -42.35
N ALA A 130 14.40 12.07 -42.48
CA ALA A 130 14.21 12.78 -43.74
C ALA A 130 12.93 12.38 -44.53
N GLY A 131 11.81 12.17 -43.82
CA GLY A 131 10.52 11.86 -44.44
C GLY A 131 10.32 10.39 -44.80
N ALA A 132 11.22 9.51 -44.40
CA ALA A 132 11.14 8.07 -44.65
C ALA A 132 11.43 7.25 -43.39
N ILE A 133 10.98 6.00 -43.38
CA ILE A 133 11.43 5.00 -42.39
C ILE A 133 12.91 4.70 -42.64
N SER A 134 13.72 4.85 -41.60
CA SER A 134 15.15 4.59 -41.61
C SER A 134 15.44 3.28 -40.86
N GLY A 135 15.70 2.21 -41.60
CA GLY A 135 16.04 0.90 -41.05
C GLY A 135 14.84 -0.06 -40.96
N ALA A 136 15.02 -1.14 -40.18
CA ALA A 136 14.00 -2.17 -40.01
C ALA A 136 12.92 -1.77 -39.02
N VAL A 137 11.68 -2.24 -39.26
CA VAL A 137 10.62 -2.25 -38.24
C VAL A 137 10.98 -3.31 -37.20
N ILE A 138 11.29 -2.88 -35.99
CA ILE A 138 11.63 -3.79 -34.89
C ILE A 138 10.33 -4.27 -34.25
N ASP A 139 10.04 -5.56 -34.38
CA ASP A 139 8.88 -6.19 -33.75
C ASP A 139 9.05 -6.24 -32.23
N LEU A 140 8.11 -5.61 -31.51
CA LEU A 140 8.09 -5.57 -30.04
C LEU A 140 6.99 -6.45 -29.44
N ARG A 141 6.25 -7.19 -30.28
CA ARG A 141 5.17 -8.04 -29.80
C ARG A 141 5.76 -9.14 -28.89
N PRO A 142 5.21 -9.35 -27.68
CA PRO A 142 5.66 -10.43 -26.82
C PRO A 142 5.35 -11.77 -27.49
N ARG A 143 6.35 -12.67 -27.58
CA ARG A 143 6.16 -14.03 -28.13
C ARG A 143 5.20 -14.87 -27.29
N PHE A 144 5.09 -14.54 -26.01
CA PHE A 144 4.09 -15.03 -25.07
C PHE A 144 3.85 -13.89 -24.06
N ALA A 145 2.59 -13.52 -23.83
CA ALA A 145 2.23 -12.53 -22.83
C ALA A 145 1.84 -13.26 -21.54
N ILE A 146 2.73 -13.25 -20.54
CA ILE A 146 2.32 -13.52 -19.16
C ILE A 146 1.85 -12.18 -18.61
N THR A 147 0.61 -11.81 -18.91
CA THR A 147 -0.02 -10.68 -18.25
C THR A 147 -0.59 -11.21 -16.94
N PRO A 148 -0.14 -10.74 -15.76
CA PRO A 148 -0.83 -11.08 -14.53
C PRO A 148 -2.29 -10.64 -14.68
N LEU A 149 -3.24 -11.47 -14.26
CA LEU A 149 -4.65 -11.11 -14.30
C LEU A 149 -4.83 -9.76 -13.60
N ALA A 150 -5.68 -8.88 -14.15
CA ALA A 150 -5.86 -7.52 -13.64
C ALA A 150 -6.26 -7.47 -12.16
N ASN A 151 -6.94 -8.51 -11.67
CA ASN A 151 -7.29 -8.70 -10.26
C ASN A 151 -6.15 -9.26 -9.39
N ALA A 152 -5.10 -9.82 -10.00
CA ALA A 152 -3.90 -10.31 -9.32
C ALA A 152 -2.83 -9.21 -9.14
N ILE A 153 -2.93 -8.09 -9.88
CA ILE A 153 -2.11 -6.90 -9.65
C ILE A 153 -2.84 -6.04 -8.62
N LYS A 154 -2.32 -5.94 -7.39
CA LYS A 154 -2.78 -4.91 -6.45
C LYS A 154 -2.57 -3.56 -7.14
N VAL A 155 -3.64 -2.90 -7.57
CA VAL A 155 -3.58 -1.54 -8.12
C VAL A 155 -3.18 -0.61 -6.98
N PHE A 156 -1.88 -0.41 -6.82
CA PHE A 156 -1.34 0.62 -5.95
C PHE A 156 -1.91 1.97 -6.40
N GLY A 157 -2.46 2.74 -5.47
CA GLY A 157 -3.14 4.00 -5.79
C GLY A 157 -4.64 3.91 -6.08
N GLY A 158 -5.27 2.73 -6.06
CA GLY A 158 -6.71 2.64 -6.27
C GLY A 158 -7.14 3.02 -7.69
N SER A 159 -8.46 3.11 -7.94
CA SER A 159 -9.02 3.36 -9.28
C SER A 159 -9.04 4.85 -9.67
N GLY A 160 -9.19 5.74 -8.69
CA GLY A 160 -9.37 7.17 -8.91
C GLY A 160 -10.77 7.57 -9.37
N ASP A 161 -11.76 6.71 -9.14
CA ASP A 161 -13.15 6.90 -9.56
C ASP A 161 -13.85 8.06 -8.83
N GLU A 162 -13.38 8.44 -7.64
CA GLU A 162 -13.89 9.61 -6.91
C GLU A 162 -13.35 10.94 -7.45
N GLY A 163 -12.50 10.92 -8.49
CA GLY A 163 -11.90 12.12 -9.06
C GLY A 163 -10.81 12.72 -8.16
N ASP A 164 -10.53 14.01 -8.33
CA ASP A 164 -9.52 14.70 -7.52
C ASP A 164 -10.11 15.20 -6.19
N TYR A 165 -9.46 14.88 -5.08
CA TYR A 165 -9.73 15.55 -3.81
C TYR A 165 -8.84 16.79 -3.70
N ASN A 166 -9.45 17.98 -3.61
CA ASN A 166 -8.72 19.24 -3.53
C ASN A 166 -9.30 20.14 -2.44
N LEU A 167 -8.69 20.10 -1.25
CA LEU A 167 -8.98 21.05 -0.17
C LEU A 167 -8.10 22.28 -0.33
N ALA A 168 -8.57 23.24 -1.13
CA ALA A 168 -7.82 24.46 -1.46
C ALA A 168 -7.71 25.46 -0.29
N SER A 169 -8.70 25.51 0.61
CA SER A 169 -8.72 26.37 1.79
C SER A 169 -9.74 25.88 2.82
N GLY A 170 -9.76 26.46 4.02
CA GLY A 170 -10.75 26.17 5.05
C GLY A 170 -10.54 24.82 5.74
N SER A 171 -11.63 24.18 6.17
CA SER A 171 -11.60 22.89 6.86
C SER A 171 -12.55 21.88 6.25
N ALA A 172 -12.13 20.61 6.23
CA ALA A 172 -12.99 19.48 5.87
C ALA A 172 -12.74 18.31 6.83
N THR A 173 -13.68 17.36 6.85
CA THR A 173 -13.55 16.11 7.60
C THR A 173 -13.74 14.93 6.65
N LEU A 174 -12.84 13.95 6.74
CA LEU A 174 -13.05 12.62 6.18
C LEU A 174 -13.33 11.66 7.34
N ASP A 175 -14.47 10.99 7.27
CA ASP A 175 -14.87 9.97 8.23
C ASP A 175 -14.08 8.67 8.05
N ARG A 176 -14.44 7.66 8.85
CA ARG A 176 -13.80 6.37 8.79
C ARG A 176 -14.15 5.66 7.49
N GLY A 177 -13.17 5.43 6.63
CA GLY A 177 -13.44 4.78 5.35
C GLY A 177 -12.23 4.53 4.47
N PHE A 178 -12.56 4.05 3.27
CA PHE A 178 -11.65 3.90 2.14
C PHE A 178 -12.03 4.93 1.08
N TYR A 179 -11.05 5.65 0.57
CA TYR A 179 -11.23 6.73 -0.40
C TYR A 179 -10.36 6.49 -1.63
N TYR A 180 -10.93 6.64 -2.82
CA TYR A 180 -10.28 6.30 -4.10
C TYR A 180 -10.19 7.52 -5.03
N TYR A 181 -9.17 8.35 -4.80
CA TYR A 181 -8.95 9.58 -5.56
C TYR A 181 -7.99 9.39 -6.74
N ARG A 182 -8.04 10.32 -7.70
CA ARG A 182 -7.03 10.47 -8.72
C ARG A 182 -5.85 11.23 -8.15
N ASN A 183 -6.03 12.48 -7.75
CA ASN A 183 -5.05 13.23 -6.95
C ASN A 183 -5.64 13.60 -5.58
N PHE A 184 -4.78 13.74 -4.58
CA PHE A 184 -5.18 14.19 -3.24
C PHE A 184 -4.35 15.39 -2.82
N THR A 185 -5.00 16.53 -2.64
CA THR A 185 -4.37 17.81 -2.29
C THR A 185 -4.99 18.41 -1.05
N VAL A 186 -4.14 18.74 -0.07
CA VAL A 186 -4.46 19.60 1.07
C VAL A 186 -3.56 20.82 0.98
N ALA A 187 -4.09 21.93 0.48
CA ALA A 187 -3.31 23.13 0.21
C ALA A 187 -2.83 23.83 1.50
N ALA A 188 -1.80 24.66 1.39
CA ALA A 188 -1.32 25.46 2.51
C ALA A 188 -2.45 26.34 3.10
N GLY A 189 -2.56 26.39 4.43
CA GLY A 189 -3.63 27.10 5.13
C GLY A 189 -4.95 26.32 5.24
N ALA A 190 -5.10 25.18 4.55
CA ALA A 190 -6.23 24.28 4.76
C ALA A 190 -6.00 23.31 5.93
N THR A 191 -7.09 22.87 6.57
CA THR A 191 -7.08 21.85 7.63
C THR A 191 -8.02 20.70 7.30
N LEU A 192 -7.47 19.52 7.06
CA LEU A 192 -8.24 18.29 6.93
C LEU A 192 -8.27 17.55 8.28
N THR A 193 -9.46 17.15 8.72
CA THR A 193 -9.64 16.28 9.89
C THR A 193 -9.96 14.86 9.44
N ILE A 194 -9.25 13.85 9.96
CA ILE A 194 -9.55 12.43 9.75
C ILE A 194 -10.24 11.89 10.99
N SER A 195 -11.43 11.31 10.86
CA SER A 195 -12.26 10.88 11.98
C SER A 195 -12.65 9.41 11.96
N PRO A 196 -12.03 8.54 12.77
CA PRO A 196 -10.66 8.63 13.31
C PRO A 196 -9.61 7.97 12.41
N PHE A 197 -10.03 7.28 11.34
CA PHE A 197 -9.11 6.55 10.47
C PHE A 197 -9.54 6.58 9.01
N ALA A 198 -8.67 7.04 8.12
CA ALA A 198 -8.92 7.01 6.68
C ALA A 198 -7.81 6.28 5.94
N ARG A 199 -8.21 5.43 4.99
CA ARG A 199 -7.31 4.85 3.99
C ARG A 199 -7.59 5.48 2.64
N ILE A 200 -6.58 6.14 2.10
CA ILE A 200 -6.65 6.94 0.89
C ILE A 200 -5.78 6.28 -0.17
N PHE A 201 -6.39 5.97 -1.30
CA PHE A 201 -5.72 5.44 -2.47
C PHE A 201 -5.74 6.52 -3.57
N CYS A 202 -4.58 6.85 -4.13
CA CYS A 202 -4.43 7.85 -5.18
C CYS A 202 -3.77 7.30 -6.45
N SER A 203 -4.47 7.32 -7.59
CA SER A 203 -3.92 6.82 -8.86
C SER A 203 -2.90 7.78 -9.50
N GLY A 204 -2.86 9.02 -9.00
CA GLY A 204 -1.90 10.06 -9.32
C GLY A 204 -1.11 10.49 -8.08
N THR A 205 -0.98 11.79 -7.89
CA THR A 205 -0.08 12.39 -6.89
C THR A 205 -0.79 12.76 -5.59
N VAL A 206 -0.02 12.89 -4.52
CA VAL A 206 -0.48 13.34 -3.20
C VAL A 206 0.35 14.55 -2.77
N SER A 207 -0.31 15.65 -2.40
CA SER A 207 0.33 16.87 -1.91
C SER A 207 -0.33 17.35 -0.61
N ILE A 208 0.44 17.40 0.47
CA ILE A 208 -0.01 17.88 1.79
C ILE A 208 0.85 19.07 2.20
N ALA A 209 0.39 20.27 1.86
CA ALA A 209 1.00 21.54 2.27
C ALA A 209 0.26 22.19 3.46
N GLY A 210 -1.00 21.81 3.69
CA GLY A 210 -1.80 22.22 4.85
C GLY A 210 -1.62 21.33 6.07
N THR A 211 -2.60 21.35 6.96
CA THR A 211 -2.62 20.53 8.18
C THR A 211 -3.57 19.37 8.03
N VAL A 212 -3.12 18.17 8.41
CA VAL A 212 -3.97 16.98 8.60
C VAL A 212 -4.00 16.65 10.08
N ASN A 213 -5.17 16.77 10.70
CA ASN A 213 -5.40 16.40 12.09
C ASN A 213 -6.16 15.07 12.14
N ILE A 214 -5.67 14.11 12.90
CA ILE A 214 -6.32 12.81 13.06
C ILE A 214 -6.95 12.79 14.44
N SER A 215 -8.25 12.47 14.48
CA SER A 215 -9.00 12.41 15.73
C SER A 215 -8.80 11.07 16.44
N GLN A 216 -9.21 11.04 17.69
CA GLN A 216 -9.02 9.94 18.60
C GLN A 216 -9.82 8.72 18.18
N PHE A 217 -9.20 7.53 18.18
CA PHE A 217 -9.85 6.28 17.82
C PHE A 217 -10.28 5.49 19.05
N SER A 218 -9.36 5.33 20.02
CA SER A 218 -9.55 4.46 21.16
C SER A 218 -9.85 5.28 22.41
N SER A 219 -10.98 4.98 23.05
CA SER A 219 -11.32 5.56 24.35
C SER A 219 -10.29 5.18 25.41
N GLY A 220 -9.91 6.13 26.26
CA GLY A 220 -9.20 5.82 27.50
C GLY A 220 -10.12 5.17 28.54
N GLY A 221 -9.52 4.65 29.61
CA GLY A 221 -10.25 4.11 30.75
C GLY A 221 -11.24 5.14 31.31
N THR A 222 -12.48 4.73 31.49
CA THR A 222 -13.56 5.61 31.97
C THR A 222 -13.52 5.76 33.49
N SER A 223 -13.90 6.93 33.98
CA SER A 223 -14.16 7.18 35.39
C SER A 223 -15.57 6.71 35.76
N PHE A 224 -15.79 6.25 37.00
CA PHE A 224 -17.15 6.10 37.52
C PHE A 224 -17.78 7.49 37.74
N SER A 225 -19.03 7.69 37.31
CA SER A 225 -19.74 8.98 37.39
C SER A 225 -20.38 9.26 38.76
N THR A 226 -20.33 8.32 39.69
CA THR A 226 -20.94 8.44 41.02
C THR A 226 -19.89 8.62 42.10
N GLN A 227 -20.22 9.48 43.07
CA GLN A 227 -19.43 9.75 44.26
C GLN A 227 -19.23 8.44 45.02
N VAL A 228 -17.99 7.97 45.10
CA VAL A 228 -17.67 6.71 45.75
C VAL A 228 -17.31 6.97 47.22
N ILE A 229 -18.01 6.27 48.13
CA ILE A 229 -17.63 6.18 49.54
C ILE A 229 -16.88 4.86 49.73
N GLY A 230 -15.56 4.93 49.97
CA GLY A 230 -14.68 3.77 50.19
C GLY A 230 -13.57 3.61 49.13
N ASN A 231 -12.81 2.50 49.23
CA ASN A 231 -11.78 2.15 48.26
C ASN A 231 -12.41 1.52 47.02
N ILE A 232 -12.38 2.22 45.88
CA ILE A 232 -12.74 1.62 44.59
C ILE A 232 -11.55 1.74 43.64
N GLY A 233 -11.05 0.58 43.24
CA GLY A 233 -10.19 0.49 42.06
C GLY A 233 -11.03 0.61 40.81
N GLY A 234 -10.57 1.44 39.86
CA GLY A 234 -10.98 1.26 38.47
C GLY A 234 -10.65 -0.16 38.03
N LEU A 235 -11.56 -0.81 37.30
CA LEU A 235 -11.20 -2.01 36.54
C LEU A 235 -10.01 -1.63 35.64
N PRO A 236 -8.86 -2.31 35.74
CA PRO A 236 -7.82 -2.16 34.73
C PRO A 236 -8.44 -2.49 33.38
N GLY A 237 -8.51 -1.51 32.48
CA GLY A 237 -8.77 -1.80 31.08
C GLY A 237 -10.20 -2.07 30.64
N SER A 238 -11.18 -1.24 31.02
CA SER A 238 -12.53 -1.31 30.43
C SER A 238 -12.58 -0.76 28.99
N GLY A 239 -12.11 -1.58 28.05
CA GLY A 239 -12.29 -1.45 26.60
C GLY A 239 -11.24 -2.29 25.84
N PRO A 240 -11.50 -2.78 24.61
CA PRO A 240 -10.44 -3.32 23.76
C PRO A 240 -9.43 -2.21 23.47
N GLY A 241 -8.28 -2.26 24.15
CA GLY A 241 -7.26 -1.20 24.18
C GLY A 241 -7.17 -0.42 25.49
N GLY A 242 -8.10 -0.61 26.44
CA GLY A 242 -7.88 -0.22 27.83
C GLY A 242 -6.85 -1.18 28.43
N GLY A 243 -5.59 -0.74 28.52
CA GLY A 243 -4.53 -1.44 29.24
C GLY A 243 -4.50 -2.97 29.11
N SER A 244 -4.28 -3.51 27.90
CA SER A 244 -3.64 -4.83 27.78
C SER A 244 -2.19 -4.68 28.29
N GLY A 245 -2.06 -4.67 29.61
CA GLY A 245 -0.85 -4.21 30.30
C GLY A 245 -1.12 -3.89 31.76
N SER A 246 -1.76 -4.81 32.49
CA SER A 246 -1.62 -4.93 33.95
C SER A 246 -0.23 -5.42 34.37
N SER A 247 0.79 -5.20 33.53
CA SER A 247 2.18 -5.39 33.90
C SER A 247 2.70 -4.08 34.50
N PRO A 248 3.46 -4.10 35.61
CA PRO A 248 4.19 -2.94 36.11
C PRO A 248 5.14 -2.30 35.07
N THR A 249 5.35 -2.97 33.92
CA THR A 249 6.15 -2.50 32.79
C THR A 249 5.37 -1.78 31.69
N GLY A 250 4.05 -1.57 31.82
CA GLY A 250 3.23 -0.77 30.88
C GLY A 250 2.57 -1.52 29.72
N GLY A 251 1.88 -0.78 28.83
CA GLY A 251 1.12 -1.33 27.70
C GLY A 251 2.00 -1.82 26.55
N GLN A 252 1.68 -2.98 25.98
CA GLN A 252 2.45 -3.58 24.86
C GLN A 252 2.40 -2.70 23.60
N ALA A 253 3.52 -2.64 22.87
CA ALA A 253 3.56 -1.99 21.56
C ALA A 253 2.93 -2.91 20.51
N TYR A 254 1.90 -2.43 19.80
CA TYR A 254 1.33 -3.14 18.66
C TYR A 254 2.04 -2.76 17.36
N ASN A 255 2.15 -3.73 16.45
CA ASN A 255 2.61 -3.50 15.09
C ASN A 255 1.48 -2.88 14.25
N TYR A 256 1.76 -1.88 13.40
CA TYR A 256 0.78 -1.30 12.48
C TYR A 256 0.08 -2.34 11.59
N ALA A 257 0.72 -3.48 11.33
CA ALA A 257 0.11 -4.59 10.60
C ALA A 257 -1.00 -5.31 11.39
N ALA A 258 -0.97 -5.23 12.73
CA ALA A 258 -1.97 -5.81 13.62
C ALA A 258 -3.12 -4.83 13.92
N THR A 259 -2.81 -3.54 14.15
CA THR A 259 -3.82 -2.50 14.40
C THR A 259 -3.39 -1.17 13.77
N PRO A 260 -4.25 -0.44 13.03
CA PRO A 260 -3.86 0.82 12.38
C PRO A 260 -4.11 2.07 13.24
N TYR A 261 -4.30 1.92 14.54
CA TYR A 261 -4.61 2.99 15.49
C TYR A 261 -4.00 2.70 16.87
N GLY A 262 -3.85 3.77 17.66
CA GLY A 262 -3.35 3.70 19.02
C GLY A 262 -4.37 3.26 20.05
N SER A 263 -3.87 2.78 21.19
CA SER A 263 -4.65 2.44 22.39
C SER A 263 -4.78 3.61 23.37
N GLY A 264 -5.88 3.65 24.12
CA GLY A 264 -6.08 4.58 25.24
C GLY A 264 -5.28 4.20 26.48
N GLY A 265 -5.07 5.18 27.37
CA GLY A 265 -4.48 4.98 28.70
C GLY A 265 -5.51 4.44 29.70
N GLY A 266 -5.03 3.79 30.76
CA GLY A 266 -5.84 3.34 31.89
C GLY A 266 -6.34 4.51 32.75
N SER A 267 -7.49 4.32 33.41
CA SER A 267 -7.96 5.25 34.44
C SER A 267 -7.08 5.17 35.70
N GLY A 268 -7.15 6.22 36.51
CA GLY A 268 -6.52 6.26 37.83
C GLY A 268 -7.27 5.42 38.87
N PHE A 269 -6.78 5.51 40.10
CA PHE A 269 -7.31 4.85 41.29
C PHE A 269 -7.80 5.89 42.30
N LEU A 270 -8.80 5.56 43.12
CA LEU A 270 -9.31 6.44 44.17
C LEU A 270 -9.43 5.68 45.50
N SER A 271 -8.73 6.16 46.53
CA SER A 271 -8.86 5.71 47.92
C SER A 271 -9.37 6.88 48.75
N ILE A 272 -10.53 6.74 49.38
CA ILE A 272 -11.08 7.77 50.27
C ILE A 272 -11.40 7.14 51.61
N THR A 273 -10.83 7.72 52.66
CA THR A 273 -11.16 7.40 54.05
C THR A 273 -12.33 8.24 54.55
N SER A 274 -12.39 9.51 54.17
CA SER A 274 -13.53 10.39 54.47
C SER A 274 -13.72 11.45 53.38
N GLY A 275 -14.98 11.79 53.09
CA GLY A 275 -15.33 12.78 52.08
C GLY A 275 -15.68 12.18 50.71
N SER A 276 -15.24 12.82 49.63
CA SER A 276 -15.63 12.45 48.26
C SER A 276 -14.56 12.74 47.22
N GLY A 277 -14.61 12.10 46.06
CA GLY A 277 -13.64 12.34 44.99
C GLY A 277 -14.08 11.76 43.65
N ALA A 278 -13.25 11.98 42.63
CA ALA A 278 -13.45 11.49 41.27
C ALA A 278 -12.18 10.79 40.76
N ILE A 279 -12.38 9.71 40.01
CA ILE A 279 -11.28 8.96 39.37
C ILE A 279 -10.80 9.70 38.13
N ALA A 280 -9.48 9.77 37.96
CA ALA A 280 -8.87 10.31 36.77
C ALA A 280 -9.19 9.46 35.52
N PRO A 281 -9.77 10.02 34.45
CA PRO A 281 -9.94 9.29 33.20
C PRO A 281 -8.58 9.08 32.49
N GLY A 282 -8.45 7.99 31.75
CA GLY A 282 -7.29 7.78 30.87
C GLY A 282 -7.38 8.63 29.59
N GLY A 283 -6.23 9.01 29.04
CA GLY A 283 -6.14 9.71 27.76
C GLY A 283 -6.50 8.79 26.59
N ARG A 284 -7.14 9.33 25.56
CA ARG A 284 -7.52 8.57 24.36
C ARG A 284 -6.35 8.34 23.41
N GLY A 285 -6.32 7.17 22.78
CA GLY A 285 -5.37 6.82 21.72
C GLY A 285 -5.79 7.45 20.38
N ASN A 286 -4.81 7.93 19.60
CA ASN A 286 -5.11 8.54 18.31
C ASN A 286 -5.36 7.48 17.22
N GLY A 287 -6.10 7.84 16.17
CA GLY A 287 -6.33 6.98 15.01
C GLY A 287 -5.17 6.96 14.03
N GLY A 288 -5.47 6.98 12.73
CA GLY A 288 -4.41 6.96 11.74
C GLY A 288 -4.82 7.42 10.36
N ILE A 289 -3.82 7.67 9.54
CA ILE A 289 -3.97 7.89 8.11
C ILE A 289 -3.09 6.91 7.35
N TRP A 290 -3.66 6.30 6.32
CA TRP A 290 -2.97 5.40 5.43
C TRP A 290 -3.11 5.92 4.01
N ILE A 291 -2.00 6.30 3.37
CA ILE A 291 -1.95 6.80 2.00
C ILE A 291 -1.20 5.80 1.12
N GLU A 292 -1.82 5.36 0.02
CA GLU A 292 -1.15 4.64 -1.07
C GLU A 292 -1.29 5.44 -2.36
N ALA A 293 -0.18 5.88 -2.95
CA ALA A 293 -0.16 6.63 -4.19
C ALA A 293 0.57 5.87 -5.30
N ALA A 294 0.05 5.91 -6.53
CA ALA A 294 0.82 5.46 -7.70
C ALA A 294 1.83 6.53 -8.13
N GLY A 295 1.48 7.81 -7.99
CA GLY A 295 2.38 8.94 -8.23
C GLY A 295 3.18 9.33 -6.99
N ALA A 296 3.89 10.47 -7.10
CA ALA A 296 4.73 10.98 -6.02
C ALA A 296 3.88 11.51 -4.87
N VAL A 297 4.41 11.38 -3.64
CA VAL A 297 3.84 11.97 -2.43
C VAL A 297 4.77 13.07 -1.93
N SER A 298 4.23 14.27 -1.75
CA SER A 298 4.95 15.41 -1.17
C SER A 298 4.23 15.93 0.07
N VAL A 299 4.98 16.09 1.17
CA VAL A 299 4.50 16.72 2.39
C VAL A 299 5.39 17.92 2.71
N SER A 300 4.76 19.08 2.86
CA SER A 300 5.37 20.33 3.32
C SER A 300 4.62 20.98 4.47
N GLY A 301 3.43 20.48 4.80
CA GLY A 301 2.64 20.91 5.95
C GLY A 301 2.75 19.95 7.14
N ALA A 302 1.68 19.83 7.93
CA ALA A 302 1.67 19.07 9.17
C ALA A 302 0.73 17.86 9.13
N ILE A 303 1.13 16.75 9.76
CA ILE A 303 0.26 15.59 10.03
C ILE A 303 0.32 15.30 11.53
N ASN A 304 -0.80 15.41 12.22
CA ASN A 304 -0.90 15.29 13.68
C ASN A 304 -1.76 14.08 14.06
N ALA A 305 -1.15 13.09 14.71
CA ALA A 305 -1.81 11.92 15.28
C ALA A 305 -1.38 11.71 16.75
N ARG A 306 -1.47 12.77 17.58
CA ARG A 306 -1.03 12.75 18.98
C ARG A 306 -2.03 12.06 19.91
N GLY A 307 -1.54 11.25 20.84
CA GLY A 307 -2.35 10.74 21.95
C GLY A 307 -2.77 11.87 22.91
N GLU A 308 -3.90 11.70 23.58
CA GLU A 308 -4.36 12.66 24.59
C GLU A 308 -3.69 12.42 25.94
N ASN A 309 -3.57 13.49 26.73
CA ASN A 309 -3.10 13.38 28.11
C ASN A 309 -4.14 12.66 28.99
N GLY A 310 -3.65 11.96 30.01
CA GLY A 310 -4.49 11.45 31.09
C GLY A 310 -5.08 12.59 31.92
N GLY A 311 -6.28 12.36 32.46
CA GLY A 311 -6.93 13.30 33.36
C GLY A 311 -6.31 13.31 34.76
N VAL A 312 -6.69 14.30 35.55
CA VAL A 312 -6.36 14.43 36.97
C VAL A 312 -7.61 14.08 37.77
N GLY A 313 -7.46 13.23 38.79
CA GLY A 313 -8.55 12.89 39.70
C GLY A 313 -8.84 14.01 40.70
N SER A 314 -9.76 13.78 41.64
CA SER A 314 -10.01 14.74 42.71
C SER A 314 -10.33 14.04 44.03
N VAL A 315 -9.99 14.71 45.13
CA VAL A 315 -10.32 14.29 46.49
C VAL A 315 -10.71 15.53 47.30
N SER A 316 -11.81 15.42 48.05
CA SER A 316 -12.27 16.35 49.06
C SER A 316 -12.43 15.57 50.36
N GLY A 317 -11.63 15.89 51.38
CA GLY A 317 -11.53 15.12 52.62
C GLY A 317 -10.20 14.35 52.72
N VAL A 318 -10.20 13.22 53.43
CA VAL A 318 -9.01 12.38 53.61
C VAL A 318 -9.02 11.26 52.58
N GLY A 319 -8.10 11.31 51.62
CA GLY A 319 -7.98 10.31 50.57
C GLY A 319 -6.82 10.57 49.62
N SER A 320 -6.75 9.80 48.55
CA SER A 320 -5.74 9.89 47.49
C SER A 320 -6.35 9.45 46.17
N SER A 321 -6.02 10.17 45.10
CA SER A 321 -6.41 9.79 43.74
C SER A 321 -5.18 9.76 42.86
N SER A 322 -4.95 8.66 42.15
CA SER A 322 -3.87 8.59 41.18
C SER A 322 -4.30 9.17 39.83
N GLY A 323 -3.33 9.66 39.06
CA GLY A 323 -3.57 10.22 37.74
C GLY A 323 -3.88 9.15 36.69
N GLY A 324 -4.63 9.53 35.65
CA GLY A 324 -4.91 8.65 34.52
C GLY A 324 -3.70 8.52 33.61
N GLY A 325 -3.56 7.38 32.93
CA GLY A 325 -2.48 7.18 31.96
C GLY A 325 -2.73 7.97 30.67
N GLY A 326 -1.65 8.41 30.00
CA GLY A 326 -1.73 9.06 28.70
C GLY A 326 -2.07 8.09 27.56
N GLY A 327 -2.81 8.55 26.55
CA GLY A 327 -3.12 7.79 25.36
C GLY A 327 -1.92 7.70 24.40
N SER A 328 -1.85 6.64 23.61
CA SER A 328 -0.78 6.49 22.61
C SER A 328 -0.98 7.35 21.36
N GLY A 329 0.12 7.62 20.66
CA GLY A 329 0.10 8.23 19.33
C GLY A 329 -0.56 7.33 18.27
N GLY A 330 -0.76 7.88 17.08
CA GLY A 330 -1.45 7.24 15.96
C GLY A 330 -0.53 6.70 14.87
N LEU A 331 -1.13 6.29 13.75
CA LEU A 331 -0.43 5.81 12.56
C LEU A 331 -0.38 6.87 11.46
N VAL A 332 0.79 7.08 10.88
CA VAL A 332 0.97 7.76 9.60
C VAL A 332 1.69 6.81 8.65
N LEU A 333 0.94 6.15 7.77
CA LEU A 333 1.50 5.28 6.74
C LEU A 333 1.40 5.98 5.39
N ILE A 334 2.53 6.19 4.74
CA ILE A 334 2.62 6.76 3.40
C ILE A 334 3.35 5.76 2.52
N SER A 335 2.74 5.41 1.39
CA SER A 335 3.36 4.55 0.40
C SER A 335 3.19 5.13 -1.01
N SER A 336 4.23 5.03 -1.82
CA SER A 336 4.26 5.53 -3.20
C SER A 336 5.02 4.59 -4.12
N LEU A 337 4.54 4.35 -5.34
CA LEU A 337 5.28 3.62 -6.37
C LEU A 337 6.43 4.42 -7.00
N THR A 338 6.55 5.72 -6.71
CA THR A 338 7.58 6.58 -7.32
C THR A 338 8.49 7.18 -6.26
N SER A 339 7.99 8.14 -5.48
CA SER A 339 8.77 8.80 -4.44
C SER A 339 7.91 9.35 -3.31
N ILE A 340 8.53 9.47 -2.12
CA ILE A 340 8.03 10.22 -0.97
C ILE A 340 9.03 11.33 -0.66
N THR A 341 8.56 12.58 -0.61
CA THR A 341 9.35 13.75 -0.21
C THR A 341 8.71 14.44 0.98
N LEU A 342 9.39 14.43 2.13
CA LEU A 342 9.01 15.19 3.32
C LEU A 342 9.99 16.37 3.47
N THR A 343 9.54 17.59 3.17
CA THR A 343 10.41 18.78 3.14
C THR A 343 10.76 19.28 4.55
N GLY A 344 11.72 20.21 4.66
CA GLY A 344 12.13 20.78 5.97
C GLY A 344 11.02 21.53 6.72
N ALA A 345 10.00 22.01 6.00
CA ALA A 345 8.82 22.63 6.60
C ALA A 345 7.81 21.60 7.15
N ALA A 346 7.92 20.34 6.73
CA ALA A 346 6.98 19.31 7.14
C ALA A 346 7.19 18.89 8.61
N SER A 347 6.07 18.66 9.30
CA SER A 347 6.04 18.13 10.66
C SER A 347 5.08 16.94 10.75
N ILE A 348 5.60 15.77 11.08
CA ILE A 348 4.77 14.59 11.39
C ILE A 348 4.87 14.35 12.88
N ASP A 349 3.75 14.48 13.59
CA ASP A 349 3.71 14.34 15.05
C ASP A 349 2.76 13.22 15.47
N VAL A 350 3.35 12.14 15.93
CA VAL A 350 2.66 10.96 16.44
C VAL A 350 2.99 10.71 17.90
N ARG A 351 3.27 11.75 18.69
CA ARG A 351 3.65 11.57 20.10
C ARG A 351 2.54 10.95 20.95
N GLY A 352 2.95 10.25 22.00
CA GLY A 352 2.03 9.82 23.07
C GLY A 352 1.65 10.99 23.99
N GLY A 353 0.50 10.89 24.63
CA GLY A 353 0.04 11.84 25.63
C GLY A 353 0.70 11.65 26.99
N ASN A 354 0.80 12.70 27.78
CA ASN A 354 1.35 12.63 29.14
C ASN A 354 0.38 11.96 30.10
N GLY A 355 0.90 11.33 31.15
CA GLY A 355 0.08 10.89 32.28
C GLY A 355 -0.45 12.07 33.09
N GLY A 356 -1.60 11.89 33.73
CA GLY A 356 -2.18 12.85 34.66
C GLY A 356 -1.46 12.86 36.01
N ASN A 357 -1.53 13.97 36.72
CA ASN A 357 -0.96 14.10 38.06
C ASN A 357 -1.82 13.37 39.11
N GLY A 358 -1.18 12.87 40.17
CA GLY A 358 -1.86 12.38 41.36
C GLY A 358 -2.32 13.53 42.27
N VAL A 359 -3.25 13.23 43.18
CA VAL A 359 -3.82 14.15 44.18
C VAL A 359 -3.81 13.48 45.56
N GLY A 360 -3.50 14.25 46.61
CA GLY A 360 -3.30 13.71 47.96
C GLY A 360 -1.98 12.95 48.05
N ASN A 361 -2.02 11.66 48.40
CA ASN A 361 -0.86 10.76 48.31
C ASN A 361 -0.90 9.86 47.05
N GLY A 362 -1.59 10.28 45.99
CA GLY A 362 -1.73 9.48 44.77
C GLY A 362 -0.53 9.58 43.82
N ASP A 363 -0.22 8.48 43.12
CA ASP A 363 0.79 8.49 42.07
C ASP A 363 0.34 9.19 40.79
N GLY A 364 1.29 9.76 40.06
CA GLY A 364 1.04 10.20 38.68
C GLY A 364 0.85 9.01 37.73
N GLY A 365 -0.02 9.20 36.74
CA GLY A 365 -0.23 8.23 35.66
C GLY A 365 0.98 8.13 34.73
N GLY A 366 1.09 7.02 34.02
CA GLY A 366 2.12 6.79 33.01
C GLY A 366 1.90 7.57 31.72
N GLY A 367 2.99 7.91 31.04
CA GLY A 367 2.91 8.50 29.70
C GLY A 367 2.54 7.47 28.63
N GLY A 368 1.76 7.86 27.62
CA GLY A 368 1.45 7.02 26.47
C GLY A 368 2.66 6.82 25.55
N GLY A 369 2.74 5.67 24.88
CA GLY A 369 3.77 5.40 23.87
C GLY A 369 3.60 6.28 22.63
N GLY A 370 4.71 6.69 22.03
CA GLY A 370 4.69 7.37 20.73
C GLY A 370 4.26 6.40 19.62
N GLY A 371 3.63 6.93 18.57
CA GLY A 371 3.01 6.22 17.45
C GLY A 371 3.97 5.70 16.37
N GLN A 372 3.44 5.43 15.17
CA GLN A 372 4.24 4.89 14.07
C GLN A 372 4.15 5.76 12.82
N VAL A 373 5.32 5.99 12.21
CA VAL A 373 5.44 6.58 10.88
C VAL A 373 6.06 5.56 9.95
N VAL A 374 5.34 5.17 8.90
CA VAL A 374 5.76 4.13 7.96
C VAL A 374 5.82 4.73 6.56
N LEU A 375 7.01 4.76 5.97
CA LEU A 375 7.26 5.31 4.63
C LEU A 375 7.75 4.18 3.71
N ILE A 376 7.05 3.95 2.60
CA ILE A 376 7.36 2.86 1.67
C ILE A 376 7.38 3.40 0.24
N SER A 377 8.55 3.49 -0.39
CA SER A 377 8.66 3.98 -1.77
C SER A 377 10.02 3.66 -2.39
N PRO A 378 10.19 3.60 -3.73
CA PRO A 378 11.50 3.45 -4.32
C PRO A 378 12.50 4.52 -3.89
N THR A 379 12.03 5.76 -3.74
CA THR A 379 12.84 6.88 -3.25
C THR A 379 12.14 7.57 -2.08
N ILE A 380 12.80 7.66 -0.94
CA ILE A 380 12.33 8.40 0.23
C ILE A 380 13.35 9.50 0.54
N THR A 381 12.92 10.76 0.48
CA THR A 381 13.72 11.92 0.86
C THR A 381 13.03 12.65 2.01
N THR A 382 13.70 12.77 3.15
CA THR A 382 13.13 13.45 4.32
C THR A 382 14.14 14.39 4.94
N THR A 383 13.74 15.65 5.10
CA THR A 383 14.38 16.64 5.98
C THR A 383 13.39 17.17 7.02
N ALA A 384 12.23 16.51 7.13
CA ALA A 384 11.12 16.89 7.98
C ALA A 384 11.40 16.62 9.47
N THR A 385 10.67 17.30 10.34
CA THR A 385 10.64 16.97 11.77
C THR A 385 9.63 15.84 12.01
N ILE A 386 10.10 14.68 12.47
CA ILE A 386 9.24 13.54 12.81
C ILE A 386 9.28 13.31 14.32
N GLN A 387 8.20 13.66 15.02
CA GLN A 387 8.11 13.57 16.48
C GLN A 387 7.48 12.24 16.89
N LEU A 388 8.33 11.33 17.39
CA LEU A 388 7.95 9.97 17.81
C LEU A 388 7.97 9.82 19.34
N THR A 389 8.15 10.88 20.13
CA THR A 389 8.40 10.71 21.56
C THR A 389 7.21 10.11 22.30
N GLY A 390 7.49 9.28 23.30
CA GLY A 390 6.49 8.92 24.30
C GLY A 390 6.08 10.13 25.14
N GLY A 391 4.95 10.02 25.83
CA GLY A 391 4.51 10.99 26.82
C GLY A 391 5.29 10.86 28.13
N SER A 392 5.31 11.94 28.91
CA SER A 392 5.92 11.97 30.24
C SER A 392 5.01 11.35 31.30
N LYS A 393 5.60 10.85 32.40
CA LYS A 393 4.85 10.48 33.61
C LYS A 393 4.21 11.74 34.22
N GLY A 394 3.02 11.61 34.77
CA GLY A 394 2.46 12.61 35.66
C GLY A 394 3.24 12.71 36.99
N THR A 395 3.08 13.81 37.69
CA THR A 395 3.71 14.03 39.00
C THR A 395 2.99 13.22 40.09
N THR A 396 3.76 12.50 40.93
CA THR A 396 3.24 11.87 42.15
C THR A 396 3.04 12.94 43.23
N ALA A 397 1.87 12.93 43.88
CA ALA A 397 1.58 13.77 45.03
C ALA A 397 1.87 13.01 46.33
N GLY A 398 2.44 13.68 47.32
CA GLY A 398 2.76 13.09 48.63
C GLY A 398 3.72 11.91 48.55
N THR A 399 3.44 10.83 49.29
CA THR A 399 4.32 9.65 49.38
C THR A 399 4.02 8.53 48.37
N GLY A 400 2.98 8.65 47.53
CA GLY A 400 2.66 7.67 46.47
C GLY A 400 2.12 6.32 46.99
N SER A 401 0.92 6.32 47.56
CA SER A 401 0.30 5.12 48.17
C SER A 401 -0.64 4.34 47.26
N VAL A 402 -1.02 4.89 46.09
CA VAL A 402 -1.96 4.27 45.15
C VAL A 402 -1.44 4.39 43.71
N GLY A 403 -1.35 3.26 43.01
CA GLY A 403 -0.76 3.18 41.67
C GLY A 403 -1.50 4.01 40.61
N GLY A 404 -0.74 4.73 39.78
CA GLY A 404 -1.24 5.49 38.63
C GLY A 404 -1.77 4.62 37.50
N GLY A 405 -2.65 5.19 36.66
CA GLY A 405 -3.10 4.55 35.43
C GLY A 405 -1.94 4.35 34.46
N SER A 406 -1.87 3.20 33.79
CA SER A 406 -0.85 2.91 32.77
C SER A 406 -1.15 3.65 31.46
N GLY A 407 -0.10 4.07 30.75
CA GLY A 407 -0.22 4.67 29.43
C GLY A 407 -0.59 3.65 28.34
N GLY A 408 -1.26 4.11 27.29
CA GLY A 408 -1.50 3.32 26.08
C GLY A 408 -0.21 3.08 25.31
N GLY A 409 -0.14 2.01 24.50
CA GLY A 409 0.98 1.69 23.62
C GLY A 409 0.56 1.57 22.14
N PHE A 410 1.43 2.05 21.23
CA PHE A 410 1.29 1.88 19.77
C PHE A 410 2.60 2.21 19.06
N GLY A 411 3.40 1.23 18.62
CA GLY A 411 4.77 1.49 18.15
C GLY A 411 5.80 1.72 19.27
N GLY A 412 5.45 2.53 20.27
CA GLY A 412 6.11 2.59 21.58
C GLY A 412 5.26 1.92 22.67
N ALA A 413 5.91 1.31 23.67
CA ALA A 413 5.23 0.81 24.86
C ALA A 413 4.70 1.97 25.72
N GLY A 414 3.52 1.80 26.31
CA GLY A 414 3.01 2.75 27.29
C GLY A 414 3.80 2.69 28.59
N GLY A 415 3.92 3.80 29.31
CA GLY A 415 4.56 3.85 30.62
C GLY A 415 3.63 3.33 31.71
N GLY A 416 4.17 2.60 32.69
CA GLY A 416 3.43 2.27 33.91
C GLY A 416 3.39 3.50 34.83
N GLN A 417 4.28 3.54 35.81
CA GLN A 417 4.59 4.77 36.56
C GLN A 417 5.81 5.50 35.99
N SER A 418 5.96 5.50 34.67
CA SER A 418 7.11 6.03 33.94
C SER A 418 6.67 6.80 32.71
N ALA A 419 7.61 7.45 32.03
CA ALA A 419 7.38 7.92 30.66
C ALA A 419 7.07 6.74 29.73
N GLY A 420 6.31 7.01 28.67
CA GLY A 420 6.11 6.08 27.57
C GLY A 420 7.37 5.95 26.73
N SER A 421 7.52 4.83 26.05
CA SER A 421 8.60 4.64 25.09
C SER A 421 8.32 5.43 23.80
N ASN A 422 9.39 5.82 23.11
CA ASN A 422 9.28 6.41 21.79
C ASN A 422 8.65 5.42 20.80
N GLY A 423 7.95 5.98 19.83
CA GLY A 423 7.42 5.30 18.67
C GLY A 423 8.48 4.91 17.64
N GLN A 424 8.02 4.56 16.44
CA GLN A 424 8.89 4.00 15.41
C GLN A 424 8.77 4.75 14.09
N LEU A 425 9.92 5.03 13.46
CA LEU A 425 10.01 5.39 12.05
C LEU A 425 10.46 4.16 11.28
N ILE A 426 9.66 3.74 10.31
CA ILE A 426 9.94 2.60 9.45
C ILE A 426 10.02 3.11 8.02
N THR A 427 11.21 3.05 7.43
CA THR A 427 11.43 3.38 6.02
C THR A 427 11.74 2.11 5.25
N ARG A 428 11.06 1.89 4.11
CA ARG A 428 11.33 0.75 3.22
C ARG A 428 11.45 1.24 1.80
N ASN A 429 12.64 1.04 1.22
CA ASN A 429 12.83 1.23 -0.21
C ASN A 429 12.35 -0.02 -0.94
N ILE A 430 11.45 0.16 -1.91
CA ILE A 430 10.98 -0.94 -2.77
C ILE A 430 11.57 -0.78 -4.15
N LEU A 431 12.00 -1.88 -4.77
CA LEU A 431 12.38 -1.83 -6.17
C LEU A 431 11.10 -1.68 -7.01
N PRO A 432 11.03 -0.72 -7.95
CA PRO A 432 9.93 -0.68 -8.90
C PRO A 432 9.90 -2.00 -9.66
N VAL A 433 8.82 -2.76 -9.53
CA VAL A 433 8.65 -4.01 -10.29
C VAL A 433 8.06 -3.63 -11.64
N GLY A 434 8.89 -3.54 -12.68
CA GLY A 434 8.43 -3.38 -14.07
C GLY A 434 8.86 -2.10 -14.80
N ASN A 435 10.13 -1.68 -14.69
CA ASN A 435 10.73 -0.79 -15.70
C ASN A 435 11.12 -1.57 -16.95
#